data_AF-A0A2N1VBE5-F1
#
_entry.id   AF-A0A2N1VBE5-F1
#
_cell.length_a   1.000
_cell.length_b   1.000
_cell.length_c   1.000
_cell.angle_alpha   90.00
_cell.angle_beta   90.00
_cell.angle_gamma   90.00
#
_symmetry.space_group_name_H-M   'P 1'
#
loop_
_entity.id
_entity.type
_entity.pdbx_description
1 polymer ?
#
loop_
_entity_poly.entity_id
_entity_poly.type
_entity_poly.pdbx_seq_one_letter_code
_entity_poly.pdbx_strand_id
1 'polypeptide(L)'
;MSKIFLENMELPFCKGCGHSLIANNIDLALQKNNYSLLDVIIVTDIGCHGIVDKCFRTHTFHGLHGRSVALASGVSAGLSNPEKKIIALIGDGGATIGMQHIIDAAHNNFDMTVIVHNNMLYGMTGGQPSEFTPPGFNTTINDQSPKHKVYDVCQIASSAGASFVSRVIASNDFSDLLATAFSRKGFSLVEVMEICPSYGVKANPGMKLKNVVADAGLELKTFTDNNSESFETVYKKDTASLIDNQKEIQAVYKSSITRPVKMVISGSAGEGVQTSAELFARAAIASGLNVTKKGNYPVTVGVGFSSSDIIISPDEIFYTGTSDVDVIIVTSQEGLDYSSSSIKNLKGGTIICDSSLSLPETSSKIIKHDFRNKISGKGASLYSLFYYVNYSKIFPIEALIESFKGEKYSSKIDISKLLEF
;
A
#
# COMPACT_ATOMS: atom_id res chain seq x y z
N MET A 1 -1.20 21.95 12.32
CA MET A 1 -2.42 21.26 11.79
C MET A 1 -2.31 19.80 12.19
N SER A 2 -3.38 19.21 12.73
CA SER A 2 -3.45 17.76 12.95
C SER A 2 -3.25 17.05 11.61
N LYS A 3 -2.20 16.23 11.50
CA LYS A 3 -1.90 15.47 10.27
C LYS A 3 -2.83 14.26 10.25
N ILE A 4 -3.83 14.28 9.37
CA ILE A 4 -4.75 13.15 9.22
C ILE A 4 -4.04 12.05 8.43
N PHE A 5 -3.83 10.89 9.05
CA PHE A 5 -3.18 9.73 8.45
C PHE A 5 -4.17 8.85 7.68
N LEU A 6 -5.44 8.78 8.09
CA LEU A 6 -6.48 8.03 7.38
C LEU A 6 -7.22 8.92 6.36
N GLU A 7 -7.11 8.58 5.07
CA GLU A 7 -7.64 9.42 3.98
C GLU A 7 -9.16 9.36 3.81
N ASN A 8 -9.81 8.30 4.32
CA ASN A 8 -11.25 8.05 4.14
C ASN A 8 -11.93 7.74 5.48
N MET A 9 -13.11 8.34 5.72
CA MET A 9 -13.96 7.95 6.85
C MET A 9 -14.71 6.63 6.63
N GLU A 10 -14.96 6.25 5.37
CA GLU A 10 -15.57 4.96 5.03
C GLU A 10 -14.50 3.90 4.80
N LEU A 11 -14.14 3.23 5.89
CA LEU A 11 -13.19 2.12 5.85
C LEU A 11 -13.82 0.87 5.21
N PRO A 12 -13.04 0.01 4.53
CA PRO A 12 -13.50 -1.17 3.79
C PRO A 12 -13.96 -2.35 4.69
N PHE A 13 -14.55 -2.06 5.85
CA PHE A 13 -14.96 -3.04 6.84
C PHE A 13 -16.48 -3.17 6.93
N CYS A 14 -16.95 -4.31 7.46
CA CYS A 14 -18.36 -4.50 7.76
C CYS A 14 -18.87 -3.46 8.76
N LYS A 15 -20.13 -3.05 8.64
CA LYS A 15 -20.75 -2.11 9.60
C LYS A 15 -20.66 -2.67 11.03
N GLY A 16 -20.11 -1.87 11.94
CA GLY A 16 -19.91 -2.26 13.34
C GLY A 16 -18.66 -3.11 13.61
N CYS A 17 -17.76 -3.26 12.63
CA CYS A 17 -16.49 -3.97 12.84
C CYS A 17 -15.54 -3.14 13.72
N GLY A 18 -14.93 -3.76 14.73
CA GLY A 18 -13.96 -3.10 15.61
C GLY A 18 -12.67 -2.68 14.90
N HIS A 19 -12.29 -3.34 13.79
CA HIS A 19 -11.19 -2.91 12.93
C HIS A 19 -11.25 -1.42 12.54
N SER A 20 -12.46 -0.87 12.31
CA SER A 20 -12.63 0.57 12.04
C SER A 20 -12.22 1.43 13.24
N LEU A 21 -12.60 1.02 14.45
CA LEU A 21 -12.23 1.72 15.67
C LEU A 21 -10.72 1.63 15.92
N ILE A 22 -10.10 0.48 15.65
CA ILE A 22 -8.65 0.30 15.77
C ILE A 22 -7.91 1.24 14.81
N ALA A 23 -8.31 1.29 13.55
CA ALA A 23 -7.70 2.19 12.56
C ALA A 23 -7.79 3.66 13.00
N ASN A 24 -8.96 4.11 13.46
CA ASN A 24 -9.14 5.48 13.95
C ASN A 24 -8.27 5.78 15.18
N ASN A 25 -8.11 4.82 16.10
CA ASN A 25 -7.25 5.00 17.27
C ASN A 25 -5.76 5.04 16.89
N ILE A 26 -5.34 4.31 15.87
CA ILE A 26 -3.98 4.40 15.30
C ILE A 26 -3.74 5.81 14.74
N ASP A 27 -4.66 6.34 13.93
CA ASP A 27 -4.57 7.71 13.39
C ASP A 27 -4.45 8.77 14.51
N LEU A 28 -5.33 8.70 15.52
CA LEU A 28 -5.28 9.60 16.68
C LEU A 28 -3.98 9.47 17.48
N ALA A 29 -3.49 8.26 17.69
CA ALA A 29 -2.23 8.03 18.42
C ALA A 29 -1.00 8.57 17.66
N LEU A 30 -0.98 8.41 16.33
CA LEU A 30 0.07 8.99 15.48
C LEU A 30 0.04 10.52 15.51
N GLN A 31 -1.15 11.12 15.52
CA GLN A 31 -1.33 12.57 15.68
C GLN A 31 -0.84 13.08 17.04
N LYS A 32 -1.16 12.36 18.13
CA LYS A 32 -0.71 12.69 19.50
C LYS A 32 0.81 12.68 19.62
N ASN A 33 1.49 11.76 18.95
CA ASN A 33 2.95 11.69 18.92
C ASN A 33 3.59 12.61 17.88
N ASN A 34 2.81 13.43 17.17
CA ASN A 34 3.27 14.41 16.18
C ASN A 34 4.13 13.81 15.04
N TYR A 35 3.91 12.55 14.69
CA TYR A 35 4.60 11.93 13.55
C TYR A 35 4.27 12.64 12.24
N SER A 36 5.17 12.60 11.25
CA SER A 36 4.83 12.96 9.88
C SER A 36 4.36 11.74 9.09
N LEU A 37 3.60 11.97 8.03
CA LEU A 37 3.12 10.93 7.12
C LEU A 37 4.26 10.02 6.60
N LEU A 38 5.41 10.64 6.29
CA LEU A 38 6.62 9.96 5.80
C LEU A 38 7.46 9.32 6.92
N ASP A 39 7.12 9.53 8.18
CA ASP A 39 7.84 8.94 9.32
C ASP A 39 7.22 7.62 9.77
N VAL A 40 6.07 7.25 9.22
CA VAL A 40 5.31 6.07 9.62
C VAL A 40 5.38 5.01 8.52
N ILE A 41 5.65 3.78 8.93
CA ILE A 41 5.65 2.60 8.07
C ILE A 41 4.70 1.57 8.68
N ILE A 42 3.62 1.25 7.97
CA ILE A 42 2.64 0.26 8.38
C ILE A 42 2.85 -1.02 7.58
N VAL A 43 3.07 -2.13 8.27
CA VAL A 43 3.21 -3.46 7.67
C VAL A 43 1.98 -4.29 8.04
N THR A 44 1.18 -4.67 7.05
CA THR A 44 -0.09 -5.40 7.27
C THR A 44 0.06 -6.88 6.95
N ASP A 45 -0.72 -7.72 7.64
CA ASP A 45 -0.82 -9.16 7.35
C ASP A 45 -2.03 -9.47 6.45
N ILE A 46 -2.15 -10.73 6.01
CA ILE A 46 -3.33 -11.20 5.27
C ILE A 46 -4.49 -11.36 6.26
N GLY A 47 -5.59 -10.66 5.99
CA GLY A 47 -6.82 -10.77 6.78
C GLY A 47 -7.66 -9.50 6.63
N CYS A 48 -8.85 -9.48 7.25
CA CYS A 48 -9.72 -8.31 7.19
C CYS A 48 -8.94 -7.06 7.61
N HIS A 49 -8.35 -7.04 8.80
CA HIS A 49 -7.54 -5.93 9.31
C HIS A 49 -6.54 -5.34 8.29
N GLY A 50 -5.88 -6.18 7.48
CA GLY A 50 -4.79 -5.76 6.59
C GLY A 50 -5.22 -4.92 5.40
N ILE A 51 -6.49 -4.99 4.97
CA ILE A 51 -7.02 -4.23 3.83
C ILE A 51 -7.07 -2.70 4.10
N VAL A 52 -6.78 -2.28 5.33
CA VAL A 52 -6.75 -0.88 5.76
C VAL A 52 -5.53 -0.13 5.25
N ASP A 53 -4.45 -0.82 4.88
CA ASP A 53 -3.19 -0.19 4.45
C ASP A 53 -3.41 0.88 3.38
N LYS A 54 -4.17 0.59 2.33
CA LYS A 54 -4.50 1.53 1.25
C LYS A 54 -5.25 2.79 1.69
N CYS A 55 -5.75 2.83 2.93
CA CYS A 55 -6.44 3.96 3.51
C CYS A 55 -5.50 4.87 4.32
N PHE A 56 -4.28 4.42 4.63
CA PHE A 56 -3.28 5.21 5.33
C PHE A 56 -2.39 5.98 4.36
N ARG A 57 -2.19 7.26 4.63
CA ARG A 57 -1.33 8.19 3.88
C ARG A 57 0.13 8.07 4.35
N THR A 58 0.63 6.85 4.49
CA THR A 58 1.97 6.54 5.01
C THR A 58 2.69 5.57 4.09
N HIS A 59 3.91 5.17 4.43
CA HIS A 59 4.50 4.00 3.79
C HIS A 59 3.72 2.75 4.24
N THR A 60 3.37 1.88 3.30
CA THR A 60 2.61 0.66 3.60
C THR A 60 3.14 -0.54 2.85
N PHE A 61 3.22 -1.68 3.53
CA PHE A 61 3.62 -2.97 2.96
C PHE A 61 2.59 -4.04 3.33
N HIS A 62 1.94 -4.63 2.33
CA HIS A 62 1.04 -5.77 2.55
C HIS A 62 1.85 -7.07 2.49
N GLY A 63 2.04 -7.70 3.64
CA GLY A 63 2.82 -8.92 3.80
C GLY A 63 2.09 -10.20 3.39
N LEU A 64 2.75 -11.33 3.65
CA LEU A 64 2.13 -12.66 3.56
C LEU A 64 1.49 -13.04 4.89
N HIS A 65 0.63 -14.07 4.86
CA HIS A 65 -0.09 -14.50 6.05
C HIS A 65 0.85 -14.98 7.17
N GLY A 66 0.75 -14.35 8.34
CA GLY A 66 1.60 -14.59 9.50
C GLY A 66 3.04 -14.08 9.33
N ARG A 67 3.31 -13.15 8.42
CA ARG A 67 4.68 -12.67 8.11
C ARG A 67 4.84 -11.16 8.28
N SER A 68 3.79 -10.41 8.62
CA SER A 68 3.90 -8.95 8.80
C SER A 68 4.92 -8.57 9.86
N VAL A 69 4.99 -9.32 10.97
CA VAL A 69 5.96 -9.07 12.04
C VAL A 69 7.39 -9.32 11.59
N ALA A 70 7.66 -10.43 10.89
CA ALA A 70 8.99 -10.71 10.35
C ALA A 70 9.47 -9.65 9.34
N LEU A 71 8.56 -9.20 8.46
CA LEU A 71 8.84 -8.14 7.51
C LEU A 71 9.12 -6.82 8.23
N ALA A 72 8.32 -6.46 9.23
CA ALA A 72 8.51 -5.26 10.04
C ALA A 72 9.82 -5.29 10.84
N SER A 73 10.22 -6.45 11.39
CA SER A 73 11.54 -6.62 12.02
C SER A 73 12.67 -6.36 11.03
N GLY A 74 12.56 -6.87 9.79
CA GLY A 74 13.53 -6.62 8.73
C GLY A 74 13.61 -5.13 8.34
N VAL A 75 12.47 -4.45 8.27
CA VAL A 75 12.41 -2.99 8.06
C VAL A 75 13.09 -2.26 9.22
N SER A 76 12.76 -2.62 10.47
CA SER A 76 13.37 -2.03 11.68
C SER A 76 14.88 -2.19 11.69
N ALA A 77 15.37 -3.40 11.40
CA ALA A 77 16.79 -3.71 11.32
C ALA A 77 17.52 -3.00 10.17
N GLY A 78 16.83 -2.78 9.04
CA GLY A 78 17.42 -2.25 7.81
C GLY A 78 17.42 -0.72 7.72
N LEU A 79 16.62 -0.02 8.51
CA LEU A 79 16.55 1.43 8.46
C LEU A 79 17.72 2.07 9.21
N SER A 80 18.44 2.96 8.54
CA SER A 80 19.47 3.79 9.18
C SER A 80 18.91 4.98 9.97
N ASN A 81 17.61 5.25 9.86
CA ASN A 81 16.94 6.35 10.56
C ASN A 81 16.10 5.79 11.73
N PRO A 82 16.57 5.91 12.98
CA PRO A 82 15.90 5.37 14.16
C PRO A 82 14.62 6.14 14.55
N GLU A 83 14.32 7.27 13.92
CA GLU A 83 13.13 8.08 14.24
C GLU A 83 11.86 7.61 13.49
N LYS A 84 12.00 6.66 12.54
CA LYS A 84 10.86 6.11 11.81
C LYS A 84 10.02 5.18 12.70
N LYS A 85 8.70 5.35 12.70
CA LYS A 85 7.78 4.50 13.46
C LYS A 85 7.26 3.35 12.60
N ILE A 86 7.58 2.14 13.02
CA ILE A 86 7.16 0.91 12.36
C ILE A 86 6.02 0.28 13.15
N ILE A 87 4.90 0.04 12.47
CA ILE A 87 3.71 -0.56 13.05
C ILE A 87 3.34 -1.79 12.23
N ALA A 88 3.34 -2.96 12.86
CA ALA A 88 2.83 -4.19 12.26
C ALA A 88 1.39 -4.44 12.69
N LEU A 89 0.48 -4.59 11.74
CA LEU A 89 -0.90 -5.01 12.00
C LEU A 89 -1.03 -6.49 11.67
N ILE A 90 -1.57 -7.26 12.61
CA ILE A 90 -1.77 -8.69 12.45
C ILE A 90 -3.09 -9.12 13.09
N GLY A 91 -3.85 -10.00 12.44
CA GLY A 91 -5.04 -10.60 13.04
C GLY A 91 -4.68 -11.74 13.98
N ASP A 92 -5.59 -12.18 14.85
CA ASP A 92 -5.38 -13.35 15.72
C ASP A 92 -5.05 -14.64 14.93
N GLY A 93 -5.62 -14.81 13.74
CA GLY A 93 -5.21 -15.89 12.83
C GLY A 93 -3.83 -15.74 12.23
N GLY A 94 -3.44 -14.52 11.87
CA GLY A 94 -2.07 -14.24 11.47
C GLY A 94 -1.09 -14.51 12.61
N ALA A 95 -1.44 -14.12 13.84
CA ALA A 95 -0.64 -14.36 15.04
C ALA A 95 -0.53 -15.86 15.38
N THR A 96 -1.54 -16.66 15.03
CA THR A 96 -1.50 -18.12 15.16
C THR A 96 -0.38 -18.73 14.31
N ILE A 97 -0.38 -18.52 12.99
CA ILE A 97 0.68 -19.01 12.09
C ILE A 97 2.00 -18.22 12.20
N GLY A 98 1.93 -17.01 12.73
CA GLY A 98 3.04 -16.08 12.87
C GLY A 98 3.66 -16.01 14.26
N MET A 99 3.23 -16.86 15.20
CA MET A 99 3.59 -16.76 16.62
C MET A 99 5.10 -16.71 16.85
N GLN A 100 5.85 -17.55 16.12
CA GLN A 100 7.31 -17.57 16.22
C GLN A 100 7.93 -16.22 15.86
N HIS A 101 7.42 -15.53 14.83
CA HIS A 101 7.93 -14.21 14.46
C HIS A 101 7.65 -13.15 15.51
N ILE A 102 6.52 -13.25 16.23
CA ILE A 102 6.21 -12.37 17.38
C ILE A 102 7.20 -12.64 18.52
N ILE A 103 7.42 -13.90 18.87
CA ILE A 103 8.34 -14.30 19.94
C ILE A 103 9.76 -13.83 19.61
N ASP A 104 10.26 -14.12 18.41
CA ASP A 104 11.61 -13.76 18.01
C ASP A 104 11.78 -12.25 17.90
N ALA A 105 10.75 -11.52 17.44
CA ALA A 105 10.82 -10.06 17.36
C ALA A 105 10.85 -9.40 18.75
N ALA A 106 10.06 -9.93 19.70
CA ALA A 106 10.09 -9.51 21.10
C ALA A 106 11.43 -9.86 21.75
N HIS A 107 11.94 -11.07 21.52
CA HIS A 107 13.19 -11.56 22.12
C HIS A 107 14.41 -10.75 21.68
N ASN A 108 14.47 -10.38 20.40
CA ASN A 108 15.52 -9.51 19.88
C ASN A 108 15.27 -8.03 20.16
N ASN A 109 14.05 -7.68 20.60
CA ASN A 109 13.62 -6.33 20.93
C ASN A 109 13.71 -5.32 19.77
N PHE A 110 13.26 -5.71 18.57
CA PHE A 110 13.23 -4.79 17.40
C PHE A 110 12.37 -3.56 17.69
N ASP A 111 12.82 -2.38 17.23
CA ASP A 111 12.07 -1.13 17.43
C ASP A 111 10.85 -1.07 16.52
N MET A 112 9.72 -1.55 17.02
CA MET A 112 8.45 -1.64 16.30
C MET A 112 7.28 -1.87 17.26
N THR A 113 6.07 -1.54 16.82
CA THR A 113 4.84 -1.85 17.54
C THR A 113 3.98 -2.84 16.76
N VAL A 114 3.65 -3.99 17.36
CA VAL A 114 2.68 -4.95 16.83
C VAL A 114 1.31 -4.66 17.44
N ILE A 115 0.29 -4.51 16.60
CA ILE A 115 -1.11 -4.43 17.02
C ILE A 115 -1.81 -5.71 16.57
N VAL A 116 -2.24 -6.52 17.54
CA VAL A 116 -2.97 -7.75 17.29
C VAL A 116 -4.47 -7.44 17.29
N HIS A 117 -5.11 -7.58 16.13
CA HIS A 117 -6.55 -7.47 15.96
C HIS A 117 -7.18 -8.82 16.31
N ASN A 118 -7.64 -8.98 17.55
CA ASN A 118 -8.20 -10.23 18.03
C ASN A 118 -9.73 -10.19 18.01
N ASN A 119 -10.33 -10.71 16.94
CA ASN A 119 -11.78 -10.97 16.86
C ASN A 119 -12.15 -12.44 17.06
N MET A 120 -11.19 -13.25 17.53
CA MET A 120 -11.34 -14.64 17.94
C MET A 120 -11.78 -15.59 16.81
N LEU A 121 -11.60 -15.22 15.53
CA LEU A 121 -11.91 -16.05 14.37
C LEU A 121 -11.26 -15.56 13.07
N TYR A 122 -11.27 -16.37 12.02
CA TYR A 122 -10.76 -15.98 10.70
C TYR A 122 -11.86 -15.34 9.87
N GLY A 123 -12.06 -14.03 10.05
CA GLY A 123 -13.17 -13.31 9.41
C GLY A 123 -13.12 -13.36 7.87
N MET A 124 -11.95 -13.16 7.26
CA MET A 124 -11.81 -13.06 5.80
C MET A 124 -12.13 -14.37 5.08
N THR A 125 -11.86 -15.52 5.72
CA THR A 125 -12.01 -16.85 5.11
C THR A 125 -13.34 -17.52 5.42
N GLY A 126 -14.26 -16.84 6.12
CA GLY A 126 -15.60 -17.36 6.39
C GLY A 126 -15.90 -17.68 7.86
N GLY A 127 -15.07 -17.24 8.80
CA GLY A 127 -15.36 -17.29 10.23
C GLY A 127 -14.89 -18.55 10.96
N GLN A 128 -13.82 -19.20 10.50
CA GLN A 128 -13.19 -20.36 11.14
C GLN A 128 -12.58 -20.02 12.52
N PRO A 129 -12.42 -20.97 13.44
CA PRO A 129 -11.70 -20.71 14.68
C PRO A 129 -10.20 -20.45 14.46
N SER A 130 -9.60 -19.71 15.39
CA SER A 130 -8.16 -19.46 15.56
C SER A 130 -7.64 -20.11 16.86
N GLU A 131 -6.33 -20.07 17.11
CA GLU A 131 -5.77 -20.47 18.42
C GLU A 131 -6.06 -19.44 19.54
N PHE A 132 -6.79 -18.37 19.20
CA PHE A 132 -7.27 -17.35 20.12
C PHE A 132 -8.78 -17.47 20.36
N THR A 133 -9.48 -18.40 19.68
CA THR A 133 -10.91 -18.66 19.90
C THR A 133 -11.13 -19.29 21.28
N PRO A 134 -11.82 -18.63 22.22
CA PRO A 134 -11.99 -19.18 23.55
C PRO A 134 -13.04 -20.30 23.60
N PRO A 135 -12.94 -21.22 24.58
CA PRO A 135 -13.99 -22.20 24.84
C PRO A 135 -15.36 -21.52 25.01
N GLY A 136 -16.39 -22.07 24.38
CA GLY A 136 -17.75 -21.51 24.43
C GLY A 136 -18.01 -20.36 23.47
N PHE A 137 -17.01 -19.90 22.70
CA PHE A 137 -17.22 -19.00 21.57
C PHE A 137 -17.51 -19.80 20.29
N ASN A 138 -18.70 -19.61 19.75
CA ASN A 138 -19.15 -20.29 18.53
C ASN A 138 -18.56 -19.61 17.29
N THR A 139 -18.17 -20.41 16.31
CA THR A 139 -17.66 -19.98 15.01
C THR A 139 -18.46 -20.66 13.90
N THR A 140 -18.23 -20.34 12.62
CA THR A 140 -19.07 -20.89 11.53
C THR A 140 -18.92 -22.39 11.31
N ILE A 141 -17.84 -22.99 11.84
CA ILE A 141 -17.53 -24.42 11.66
C ILE A 141 -17.66 -25.20 12.99
N ASN A 142 -18.03 -24.56 14.12
CA ASN A 142 -17.91 -25.21 15.42
C ASN A 142 -19.22 -25.70 16.04
N ASP A 143 -19.47 -27.00 15.85
CA ASP A 143 -19.88 -27.92 16.92
C ASP A 143 -18.66 -28.37 17.79
N GLN A 144 -17.47 -27.76 17.64
CA GLN A 144 -16.21 -28.15 18.29
C GLN A 144 -15.33 -26.95 18.69
N SER A 145 -15.77 -26.08 19.61
CA SER A 145 -14.86 -25.08 20.20
C SER A 145 -13.56 -25.76 20.68
N PRO A 146 -12.38 -25.12 20.49
CA PRO A 146 -11.11 -25.68 20.95
C PRO A 146 -11.20 -26.12 22.41
N LYS A 147 -10.73 -27.34 22.72
CA LYS A 147 -10.74 -27.89 24.09
C LYS A 147 -9.56 -27.40 24.94
N HIS A 148 -8.61 -26.71 24.32
CA HIS A 148 -7.42 -26.17 24.96
C HIS A 148 -7.59 -24.68 25.27
N LYS A 149 -6.70 -24.19 26.15
CA LYS A 149 -6.64 -22.76 26.48
C LYS A 149 -6.16 -21.97 25.26
N VAL A 150 -6.70 -20.76 25.11
CA VAL A 150 -6.25 -19.80 24.09
C VAL A 150 -4.80 -19.40 24.30
N TYR A 151 -4.13 -19.00 23.23
CA TYR A 151 -2.84 -18.34 23.33
C TYR A 151 -2.98 -16.95 23.96
N ASP A 152 -2.36 -16.75 25.13
CA ASP A 152 -2.21 -15.42 25.72
C ASP A 152 -0.97 -14.74 25.13
N VAL A 153 -1.15 -14.08 23.98
CA VAL A 153 -0.05 -13.43 23.26
C VAL A 153 0.63 -12.33 24.08
N CYS A 154 -0.10 -11.67 24.99
CA CYS A 154 0.48 -10.68 25.89
C CYS A 154 1.46 -11.34 26.86
N GLN A 155 1.06 -12.43 27.55
CA GLN A 155 1.98 -13.14 28.44
C GLN A 155 3.17 -13.73 27.68
N ILE A 156 2.96 -14.26 26.48
CA ILE A 156 4.03 -14.79 25.62
C ILE A 156 5.02 -13.68 25.28
N ALA A 157 4.58 -12.53 24.76
CA ALA A 157 5.44 -11.42 24.38
C ALA A 157 6.16 -10.80 25.58
N SER A 158 5.46 -10.61 26.71
CA SER A 158 6.05 -10.14 27.96
C SER A 158 7.17 -11.08 28.45
N SER A 159 6.95 -12.39 28.36
CA SER A 159 7.94 -13.40 28.76
C SER A 159 9.10 -13.53 27.77
N ALA A 160 8.87 -13.22 26.48
CA ALA A 160 9.89 -13.21 25.45
C ALA A 160 10.87 -12.04 25.58
N GLY A 161 10.47 -10.94 26.25
CA GLY A 161 11.33 -9.78 26.51
C GLY A 161 10.82 -8.45 25.94
N ALA A 162 9.56 -8.37 25.50
CA ALA A 162 8.98 -7.15 24.96
C ALA A 162 9.05 -5.95 25.94
N SER A 163 9.38 -4.77 25.43
CA SER A 163 9.46 -3.51 26.17
C SER A 163 8.12 -3.06 26.71
N PHE A 164 7.08 -3.17 25.87
CA PHE A 164 5.73 -2.73 26.20
C PHE A 164 4.71 -3.76 25.75
N VAL A 165 3.83 -4.17 26.64
CA VAL A 165 2.77 -5.13 26.31
C VAL A 165 1.48 -4.72 26.99
N SER A 166 0.39 -4.62 26.24
CA SER A 166 -0.91 -4.30 26.81
C SER A 166 -2.07 -4.98 26.07
N ARG A 167 -3.16 -5.23 26.79
CA ARG A 167 -4.41 -5.74 26.24
C ARG A 167 -5.56 -4.76 26.51
N VAL A 168 -6.31 -4.44 25.46
CA VAL A 168 -7.49 -3.55 25.51
C VAL A 168 -8.69 -4.14 24.77
N ILE A 169 -9.86 -3.51 24.94
CA ILE A 169 -11.06 -3.83 24.16
C ILE A 169 -11.38 -2.65 23.23
N ALA A 170 -11.68 -2.95 21.96
CA ALA A 170 -12.21 -2.00 20.98
C ALA A 170 -13.65 -1.59 21.32
N SER A 171 -13.83 -0.83 22.40
CA SER A 171 -15.14 -0.29 22.83
C SER A 171 -15.15 1.21 23.06
N ASN A 172 -13.99 1.81 23.34
CA ASN A 172 -13.81 3.24 23.59
C ASN A 172 -12.53 3.74 22.88
N ASP A 173 -12.21 5.01 23.04
CA ASP A 173 -10.90 5.57 22.68
C ASP A 173 -9.79 4.96 23.56
N PHE A 174 -8.77 4.39 22.92
CA PHE A 174 -7.54 3.86 23.52
C PHE A 174 -6.29 4.43 22.82
N SER A 175 -6.43 5.56 22.12
CA SER A 175 -5.36 6.22 21.39
C SER A 175 -4.23 6.71 22.30
N ASP A 176 -4.49 7.05 23.57
CA ASP A 176 -3.43 7.38 24.54
C ASP A 176 -2.54 6.17 24.87
N LEU A 177 -3.14 4.99 24.93
CA LEU A 177 -2.40 3.75 25.15
C LEU A 177 -1.55 3.39 23.94
N LEU A 178 -2.09 3.54 22.72
CA LEU A 178 -1.31 3.38 21.49
C LEU A 178 -0.21 4.44 21.38
N ALA A 179 -0.48 5.70 21.73
CA ALA A 179 0.53 6.76 21.74
C ALA A 179 1.67 6.42 22.70
N THR A 180 1.34 5.88 23.88
CA THR A 180 2.32 5.34 24.83
C THR A 180 3.14 4.22 24.18
N ALA A 181 2.50 3.20 23.60
CA ALA A 181 3.19 2.09 22.93
C ALA A 181 4.12 2.58 21.79
N PHE A 182 3.65 3.51 20.97
CA PHE A 182 4.43 4.10 19.88
C PHE A 182 5.63 4.91 20.37
N SER A 183 5.57 5.49 21.57
CA SER A 183 6.68 6.25 22.16
C SER A 183 7.78 5.37 22.77
N ARG A 184 7.52 4.07 22.98
CA ARG A 184 8.50 3.15 23.54
C ARG A 184 9.50 2.73 22.47
N LYS A 185 10.75 2.58 22.92
CA LYS A 185 11.85 2.01 22.15
C LYS A 185 11.90 0.51 22.34
N GLY A 186 12.08 -0.22 21.26
CA GLY A 186 12.09 -1.67 21.25
C GLY A 186 10.73 -2.25 20.89
N PHE A 187 10.53 -3.53 21.19
CA PHE A 187 9.37 -4.26 20.74
C PHE A 187 8.18 -3.99 21.63
N SER A 188 7.11 -3.46 21.03
CA SER A 188 5.83 -3.22 21.70
C SER A 188 4.75 -4.12 21.12
N LEU A 189 3.85 -4.65 21.96
CA LEU A 189 2.68 -5.41 21.53
C LEU A 189 1.40 -4.87 22.20
N VAL A 190 0.40 -4.56 21.39
CA VAL A 190 -0.95 -4.21 21.87
C VAL A 190 -1.95 -5.19 21.29
N GLU A 191 -2.54 -6.03 22.14
CA GLU A 191 -3.67 -6.87 21.75
C GLU A 191 -4.97 -6.10 21.92
N VAL A 192 -5.73 -5.97 20.83
CA VAL A 192 -7.03 -5.32 20.85
C VAL A 192 -8.11 -6.37 20.62
N MET A 193 -8.85 -6.66 21.69
CA MET A 193 -10.01 -7.54 21.66
C MET A 193 -11.18 -6.84 20.99
N GLU A 194 -11.77 -7.47 19.99
CA GLU A 194 -12.97 -7.02 19.28
C GLU A 194 -13.88 -8.21 18.96
N ILE A 195 -15.02 -7.98 18.33
CA ILE A 195 -15.91 -9.06 17.88
C ILE A 195 -16.30 -8.85 16.42
N CYS A 196 -16.17 -9.89 15.61
CA CYS A 196 -16.55 -9.84 14.20
C CYS A 196 -18.08 -9.74 14.06
N PRO A 197 -18.65 -8.67 13.47
CA PRO A 197 -20.10 -8.54 13.33
C PRO A 197 -20.70 -9.55 12.35
N SER A 198 -19.93 -9.97 11.33
CA SER A 198 -20.42 -10.84 10.26
C SER A 198 -20.60 -12.29 10.69
N TYR A 199 -19.74 -12.78 11.58
CA TYR A 199 -19.70 -14.19 12.00
C TYR A 199 -19.81 -14.33 13.52
N GLY A 200 -18.96 -13.62 14.29
CA GLY A 200 -18.88 -13.74 15.74
C GLY A 200 -20.17 -13.33 16.46
N VAL A 201 -20.70 -12.14 16.16
CA VAL A 201 -21.97 -11.66 16.75
C VAL A 201 -23.15 -12.56 16.34
N LYS A 202 -23.19 -13.03 15.09
CA LYS A 202 -24.27 -13.89 14.61
C LYS A 202 -24.27 -15.27 15.27
N ALA A 203 -23.10 -15.86 15.47
CA ALA A 203 -22.96 -17.18 16.10
C ALA A 203 -23.11 -17.12 17.64
N ASN A 204 -22.97 -15.93 18.25
CA ASN A 204 -22.99 -15.74 19.69
C ASN A 204 -23.96 -14.61 20.12
N PRO A 205 -25.28 -14.75 19.87
CA PRO A 205 -26.24 -13.68 20.16
C PRO A 205 -26.29 -13.36 21.65
N GLY A 206 -26.28 -12.05 21.98
CA GLY A 206 -26.35 -11.56 23.36
C GLY A 206 -25.04 -11.63 24.15
N MET A 207 -23.98 -12.19 23.56
CA MET A 207 -22.68 -12.31 24.20
C MET A 207 -22.01 -10.94 24.34
N LYS A 208 -21.47 -10.67 25.53
CA LYS A 208 -20.72 -9.43 25.81
C LYS A 208 -19.23 -9.72 25.74
N LEU A 209 -18.50 -8.97 24.90
CA LEU A 209 -17.05 -9.15 24.70
C LEU A 209 -16.25 -9.14 26.00
N LYS A 210 -16.59 -8.26 26.95
CA LYS A 210 -15.95 -8.22 28.28
C LYS A 210 -16.04 -9.55 29.05
N ASN A 211 -17.18 -10.24 28.93
CA ASN A 211 -17.38 -11.53 29.60
C ASN A 211 -16.56 -12.61 28.90
N VAL A 212 -16.56 -12.65 27.57
CA VAL A 212 -15.75 -13.60 26.79
C VAL A 212 -14.27 -13.50 27.15
N VAL A 213 -13.75 -12.28 27.22
CA VAL A 213 -12.36 -12.00 27.61
C VAL A 213 -12.08 -12.51 29.03
N ALA A 214 -12.97 -12.21 29.99
CA ALA A 214 -12.82 -12.64 31.37
C ALA A 214 -12.91 -14.17 31.53
N ASP A 215 -13.88 -14.81 30.87
CA ASP A 215 -14.11 -16.26 30.91
C ASP A 215 -12.95 -17.04 30.24
N ALA A 216 -12.30 -16.43 29.25
CA ALA A 216 -11.07 -16.95 28.65
C ALA A 216 -9.83 -16.81 29.56
N GLY A 217 -9.96 -16.12 30.71
CA GLY A 217 -8.85 -15.84 31.63
C GLY A 217 -7.88 -14.77 31.12
N LEU A 218 -8.31 -13.93 30.17
CA LEU A 218 -7.48 -12.88 29.58
C LEU A 218 -7.64 -11.57 30.37
N GLU A 219 -6.55 -11.08 30.95
CA GLU A 219 -6.58 -9.84 31.72
C GLU A 219 -6.44 -8.60 30.84
N LEU A 220 -7.26 -7.58 31.08
CA LEU A 220 -7.19 -6.26 30.43
C LEU A 220 -6.29 -5.33 31.23
N LYS A 221 -5.00 -5.35 30.93
CA LYS A 221 -3.99 -4.52 31.60
C LYS A 221 -2.76 -4.30 30.71
N THR A 222 -1.89 -3.41 31.16
CA THR A 222 -0.49 -3.38 30.72
C THR A 222 0.30 -4.42 31.50
N PHE A 223 0.94 -5.34 30.79
CA PHE A 223 1.72 -6.46 31.34
C PHE A 223 3.18 -6.08 31.55
N THR A 224 3.72 -5.30 30.62
CA THR A 224 5.11 -4.79 30.66
C THR A 224 5.11 -3.35 30.19
N ASP A 225 5.88 -2.50 30.86
CA ASP A 225 6.18 -1.12 30.44
C ASP A 225 7.57 -0.73 30.94
N ASN A 226 8.58 -1.12 30.18
CA ASN A 226 9.99 -0.95 30.52
C ASN A 226 10.66 0.03 29.55
N ASN A 227 11.62 0.80 30.05
CA ASN A 227 12.56 1.50 29.19
C ASN A 227 13.68 0.52 28.81
N SER A 228 13.78 0.17 27.53
CA SER A 228 14.80 -0.74 26.99
C SER A 228 15.49 -0.13 25.78
N GLU A 229 16.69 -0.61 25.50
CA GLU A 229 17.35 -0.37 24.22
C GLU A 229 16.76 -1.29 23.16
N SER A 230 16.53 -0.76 21.95
CA SER A 230 16.07 -1.54 20.81
C SER A 230 17.20 -2.34 20.18
N PHE A 231 16.84 -3.37 19.41
CA PHE A 231 17.77 -4.04 18.52
C PHE A 231 18.49 -3.04 17.62
N GLU A 232 19.81 -3.14 17.56
CA GLU A 232 20.63 -2.42 16.58
C GLU A 232 21.34 -3.43 15.69
N THR A 233 21.17 -3.29 14.38
CA THR A 233 21.93 -4.09 13.44
C THR A 233 23.38 -3.62 13.43
N VAL A 234 24.34 -4.53 13.57
CA VAL A 234 25.75 -4.26 13.31
C VAL A 234 25.94 -4.05 11.81
N TYR A 235 25.70 -2.82 11.35
CA TYR A 235 25.81 -2.45 9.96
C TYR A 235 27.29 -2.43 9.57
N LYS A 236 27.71 -3.27 8.62
CA LYS A 236 29.00 -3.08 7.93
C LYS A 236 28.83 -1.85 7.03
N LYS A 237 29.32 -0.70 7.51
CA LYS A 237 29.24 0.61 6.83
C LYS A 237 29.82 0.64 5.40
N ASP A 238 30.55 -0.40 4.99
CA ASP A 238 31.25 -0.46 3.71
C ASP A 238 30.45 -1.10 2.57
N THR A 239 29.12 -1.19 2.68
CA THR A 239 28.30 -1.67 1.55
C THR A 239 27.88 -0.49 0.68
N ALA A 240 28.27 -0.49 -0.59
CA ALA A 240 27.79 0.48 -1.57
C ALA A 240 26.26 0.37 -1.68
N SER A 241 25.56 1.51 -1.72
CA SER A 241 24.11 1.49 -1.87
C SER A 241 23.76 0.94 -3.24
N LEU A 242 22.68 0.15 -3.32
CA LEU A 242 22.17 -0.36 -4.60
C LEU A 242 21.74 0.79 -5.55
N ILE A 243 21.59 2.01 -5.01
CA ILE A 243 21.19 3.20 -5.74
C ILE A 243 22.40 4.02 -6.21
N ASP A 244 23.60 3.81 -5.63
CA ASP A 244 24.79 4.63 -5.93
C ASP A 244 25.26 4.49 -7.39
N ASN A 245 24.89 3.38 -8.04
CA ASN A 245 25.17 3.14 -9.46
C ASN A 245 24.05 3.62 -10.41
N GLN A 246 23.04 4.34 -9.91
CA GLN A 246 22.00 4.88 -10.78
C GLN A 246 22.50 6.11 -11.54
N LYS A 247 22.19 6.16 -12.83
CA LYS A 247 22.51 7.30 -13.68
C LYS A 247 21.60 8.46 -13.32
N GLU A 248 22.18 9.52 -12.76
CA GLU A 248 21.47 10.79 -12.59
C GLU A 248 21.06 11.35 -13.96
N ILE A 249 19.81 11.81 -14.07
CA ILE A 249 19.29 12.48 -15.26
C ILE A 249 19.35 13.99 -14.99
N GLN A 250 20.23 14.68 -15.71
CA GLN A 250 20.38 16.13 -15.61
C GLN A 250 19.15 16.84 -16.21
N ALA A 251 18.61 17.82 -15.47
CA ALA A 251 17.55 18.67 -15.96
C ALA A 251 18.11 19.73 -16.92
N VAL A 252 18.04 19.46 -18.23
CA VAL A 252 18.54 20.35 -19.30
C VAL A 252 17.41 21.07 -20.06
N TYR A 253 16.17 20.63 -19.85
CA TYR A 253 14.96 21.26 -20.37
C TYR A 253 14.12 21.87 -19.25
N LYS A 254 13.09 22.65 -19.63
CA LYS A 254 12.17 23.27 -18.69
C LYS A 254 10.71 22.99 -19.07
N SER A 255 9.99 22.32 -18.18
CA SER A 255 8.53 22.14 -18.30
C SER A 255 7.77 23.44 -18.02
N SER A 256 6.56 23.53 -18.58
CA SER A 256 5.60 24.63 -18.38
C SER A 256 4.57 24.35 -17.29
N ILE A 257 4.52 23.14 -16.71
CA ILE A 257 3.47 22.79 -15.74
C ILE A 257 3.71 23.44 -14.38
N THR A 258 2.62 23.86 -13.74
CA THR A 258 2.62 24.51 -12.42
C THR A 258 1.90 23.69 -11.36
N ARG A 259 1.37 22.53 -11.72
CA ARG A 259 0.69 21.58 -10.84
C ARG A 259 1.00 20.15 -11.26
N PRO A 260 0.79 19.15 -10.39
CA PRO A 260 0.86 17.75 -10.77
C PRO A 260 -0.07 17.45 -11.95
N VAL A 261 0.42 16.64 -12.89
CA VAL A 261 -0.35 16.04 -13.98
C VAL A 261 -0.29 14.53 -13.82
N LYS A 262 -1.47 13.92 -13.71
CA LYS A 262 -1.66 12.49 -13.46
C LYS A 262 -2.19 11.84 -14.72
N MET A 263 -1.53 10.80 -15.20
CA MET A 263 -1.90 10.15 -16.44
C MET A 263 -1.82 8.62 -16.36
N VAL A 264 -2.67 7.97 -17.14
CA VAL A 264 -2.66 6.52 -17.32
C VAL A 264 -2.47 6.23 -18.80
N ILE A 265 -1.48 5.39 -19.14
CA ILE A 265 -1.33 4.84 -20.49
C ILE A 265 -1.62 3.35 -20.47
N SER A 266 -2.49 2.87 -21.35
CA SER A 266 -2.90 1.48 -21.43
C SER A 266 -2.92 0.97 -22.87
N GLY A 267 -2.53 -0.28 -23.06
CA GLY A 267 -2.47 -0.95 -24.35
C GLY A 267 -2.33 -2.46 -24.17
N SER A 268 -1.99 -3.18 -25.24
CA SER A 268 -1.82 -4.63 -25.18
C SER A 268 -0.43 -5.03 -24.70
N ALA A 269 -0.31 -6.21 -24.10
CA ALA A 269 0.98 -6.79 -23.76
C ALA A 269 1.85 -6.90 -25.03
N GLY A 270 3.13 -6.52 -24.91
CA GLY A 270 4.06 -6.49 -26.04
C GLY A 270 4.01 -5.21 -26.90
N GLU A 271 3.11 -4.27 -26.62
CA GLU A 271 3.03 -2.96 -27.31
C GLU A 271 3.90 -1.86 -26.68
N GLY A 272 4.83 -2.27 -25.81
CA GLY A 272 5.84 -1.36 -25.26
C GLY A 272 5.32 -0.33 -24.26
N VAL A 273 4.15 -0.53 -23.64
CA VAL A 273 3.56 0.42 -22.67
C VAL A 273 4.54 0.79 -21.55
N GLN A 274 5.13 -0.20 -20.87
CA GLN A 274 6.05 0.04 -19.76
C GLN A 274 7.29 0.83 -20.19
N THR A 275 7.88 0.43 -21.32
CA THR A 275 9.07 1.07 -21.88
C THR A 275 8.79 2.50 -22.35
N SER A 276 7.63 2.72 -22.97
CA SER A 276 7.21 4.06 -23.42
C SER A 276 6.94 4.99 -22.24
N ALA A 277 6.29 4.49 -21.18
CA ALA A 277 6.08 5.22 -19.94
C ALA A 277 7.41 5.56 -19.24
N GLU A 278 8.40 4.67 -19.30
CA GLU A 278 9.74 4.94 -18.74
C GLU A 278 10.48 6.03 -19.53
N LEU A 279 10.42 6.03 -20.86
CA LEU A 279 10.96 7.14 -21.66
C LEU A 279 10.33 8.47 -21.32
N PHE A 280 9.00 8.48 -21.23
CA PHE A 280 8.27 9.69 -20.87
C PHE A 280 8.70 10.19 -19.48
N ALA A 281 8.86 9.27 -18.52
CA ALA A 281 9.33 9.62 -17.19
C ALA A 281 10.74 10.24 -17.22
N ARG A 282 11.68 9.64 -17.95
CA ARG A 282 13.03 10.18 -18.10
C ARG A 282 13.05 11.55 -18.79
N ALA A 283 12.23 11.74 -19.83
CA ALA A 283 12.07 13.02 -20.50
C ALA A 283 11.49 14.11 -19.58
N ALA A 284 10.52 13.73 -18.74
CA ALA A 284 9.96 14.62 -17.73
C ALA A 284 10.99 15.00 -16.64
N ILE A 285 11.80 14.04 -16.17
CA ILE A 285 12.92 14.31 -15.24
C ILE A 285 13.95 15.25 -15.88
N ALA A 286 14.34 14.99 -17.14
CA ALA A 286 15.23 15.86 -17.91
C ALA A 286 14.62 17.26 -18.16
N SER A 287 13.30 17.42 -17.97
CA SER A 287 12.57 18.68 -18.04
C SER A 287 12.34 19.35 -16.68
N GLY A 288 13.03 18.87 -15.63
CA GLY A 288 13.00 19.44 -14.29
C GLY A 288 11.79 19.04 -13.45
N LEU A 289 11.13 17.93 -13.78
CA LEU A 289 9.96 17.44 -13.05
C LEU A 289 10.30 16.24 -12.16
N ASN A 290 9.61 16.14 -11.03
CA ASN A 290 9.51 14.94 -10.23
C ASN A 290 8.55 13.96 -10.90
N VAL A 291 8.90 12.68 -10.91
CA VAL A 291 8.11 11.66 -11.61
C VAL A 291 7.93 10.40 -10.78
N THR A 292 6.72 9.86 -10.76
CA THR A 292 6.46 8.47 -10.36
C THR A 292 5.89 7.68 -11.53
N LYS A 293 6.27 6.41 -11.61
CA LYS A 293 5.77 5.44 -12.59
C LYS A 293 5.40 4.15 -11.88
N LYS A 294 4.16 3.69 -12.04
CA LYS A 294 3.68 2.40 -11.54
C LYS A 294 3.18 1.55 -12.69
N GLY A 295 3.78 0.37 -12.87
CA GLY A 295 3.34 -0.60 -13.87
C GLY A 295 2.21 -1.48 -13.33
N ASN A 296 1.18 -1.71 -14.14
CA ASN A 296 0.10 -2.65 -13.87
C ASN A 296 -0.04 -3.60 -15.07
N TYR A 297 0.08 -4.91 -14.84
CA TYR A 297 -0.09 -5.94 -15.86
C TYR A 297 -0.39 -7.29 -15.18
N PRO A 298 -1.08 -8.21 -15.88
CA PRO A 298 -1.30 -9.57 -15.38
C PRO A 298 0.01 -10.31 -15.09
N VAL A 299 -0.04 -11.31 -14.22
CA VAL A 299 1.11 -12.20 -13.93
C VAL A 299 1.54 -13.03 -15.15
N THR A 300 0.66 -13.17 -16.14
CA THR A 300 0.92 -13.88 -17.39
C THR A 300 1.73 -13.01 -18.36
N VAL A 301 2.92 -13.49 -18.75
CA VAL A 301 3.81 -12.77 -19.67
C VAL A 301 3.25 -12.78 -21.08
N GLY A 302 3.15 -11.61 -21.70
CA GLY A 302 2.87 -11.46 -23.13
C GLY A 302 1.40 -11.57 -23.54
N VAL A 303 0.46 -11.62 -22.60
CA VAL A 303 -0.99 -11.67 -22.88
C VAL A 303 -1.77 -10.69 -22.00
N GLY A 304 -2.89 -10.18 -22.53
CA GLY A 304 -3.75 -9.23 -21.84
C GLY A 304 -3.23 -7.80 -21.88
N PHE A 305 -3.73 -6.97 -20.97
CA PHE A 305 -3.39 -5.54 -20.94
C PHE A 305 -1.98 -5.29 -20.38
N SER A 306 -1.42 -4.15 -20.75
CA SER A 306 -0.34 -3.50 -20.03
C SER A 306 -0.72 -2.04 -19.77
N SER A 307 -0.56 -1.58 -18.54
CA SER A 307 -0.87 -0.20 -18.14
C SER A 307 0.25 0.41 -17.30
N SER A 308 0.42 1.71 -17.38
CA SER A 308 1.28 2.48 -16.49
C SER A 308 0.59 3.73 -15.98
N ASP A 309 0.57 3.90 -14.66
CA ASP A 309 0.23 5.16 -14.02
C ASP A 309 1.50 6.02 -13.97
N ILE A 310 1.41 7.26 -14.43
CA ILE A 310 2.50 8.23 -14.41
C ILE A 310 2.00 9.50 -13.74
N ILE A 311 2.78 10.00 -12.79
CA ILE A 311 2.54 11.32 -12.18
C ILE A 311 3.79 12.13 -12.45
N ILE A 312 3.60 13.32 -13.03
CA ILE A 312 4.67 14.30 -13.17
C ILE A 312 4.29 15.55 -12.40
N SER A 313 5.25 16.18 -11.74
CA SER A 313 4.99 17.30 -10.83
C SER A 313 6.19 18.24 -10.73
N PRO A 314 5.98 19.56 -10.63
CA PRO A 314 7.06 20.48 -10.26
C PRO A 314 7.56 20.22 -8.83
N ASP A 315 6.67 19.73 -7.95
CA ASP A 315 6.95 19.41 -6.55
C ASP A 315 7.20 17.90 -6.35
N GLU A 316 7.86 17.54 -5.25
CA GLU A 316 8.13 16.15 -4.87
C GLU A 316 6.84 15.31 -4.75
N ILE A 317 6.90 14.05 -5.17
CA ILE A 317 5.75 13.14 -5.20
C ILE A 317 5.94 12.04 -4.17
N PHE A 318 5.02 11.95 -3.22
CA PHE A 318 5.09 11.01 -2.09
C PHE A 318 4.18 9.77 -2.23
N TYR A 319 3.57 9.56 -3.39
CA TYR A 319 2.62 8.48 -3.62
C TYR A 319 2.74 7.95 -5.06
N THR A 320 2.29 6.71 -5.26
CA THR A 320 2.29 6.07 -6.58
C THR A 320 0.87 5.67 -6.96
N GLY A 321 0.45 6.05 -8.16
CA GLY A 321 -0.92 5.86 -8.63
C GLY A 321 -1.91 6.89 -8.06
N THR A 322 -3.10 6.95 -8.64
CA THR A 322 -4.13 7.92 -8.25
C THR A 322 -5.49 7.52 -8.80
N SER A 323 -6.55 7.78 -8.04
CA SER A 323 -7.94 7.57 -8.48
C SER A 323 -8.50 8.71 -9.33
N ASP A 324 -7.83 9.86 -9.34
CA ASP A 324 -8.23 11.06 -10.06
C ASP A 324 -7.17 11.40 -11.11
N VAL A 325 -7.50 11.22 -12.38
CA VAL A 325 -6.56 11.22 -13.51
C VAL A 325 -6.85 12.43 -14.40
N ASP A 326 -5.83 13.14 -14.87
CA ASP A 326 -6.00 14.25 -15.82
C ASP A 326 -6.09 13.75 -17.28
N VAL A 327 -5.31 12.70 -17.60
CA VAL A 327 -5.17 12.17 -18.97
C VAL A 327 -5.19 10.65 -19.00
N ILE A 328 -6.06 10.07 -19.82
CA ILE A 328 -6.06 8.63 -20.12
C ILE A 328 -5.66 8.43 -21.58
N ILE A 329 -4.62 7.65 -21.83
CA ILE A 329 -4.15 7.26 -23.16
C ILE A 329 -4.43 5.77 -23.38
N VAL A 330 -5.12 5.43 -24.46
CA VAL A 330 -5.51 4.05 -24.80
C VAL A 330 -5.13 3.69 -26.22
N THR A 331 -4.29 2.68 -26.41
CA THR A 331 -3.74 2.32 -27.74
C THR A 331 -4.25 0.99 -28.30
N SER A 332 -5.00 0.20 -27.52
CA SER A 332 -5.57 -1.08 -27.96
C SER A 332 -6.89 -1.41 -27.25
N GLN A 333 -7.60 -2.42 -27.76
CA GLN A 333 -8.85 -2.90 -27.15
C GLN A 333 -8.62 -3.51 -25.76
N GLU A 334 -7.57 -4.31 -25.54
CA GLU A 334 -7.27 -4.86 -24.21
C GLU A 334 -6.94 -3.76 -23.19
N GLY A 335 -6.25 -2.70 -23.62
CA GLY A 335 -6.01 -1.51 -22.80
C GLY A 335 -7.31 -0.76 -22.48
N LEU A 336 -8.23 -0.67 -23.45
CA LEU A 336 -9.56 -0.09 -23.27
C LEU A 336 -10.39 -0.88 -22.27
N ASP A 337 -10.41 -2.21 -22.38
CA ASP A 337 -11.18 -3.08 -21.50
C ASP A 337 -10.71 -2.91 -20.04
N TYR A 338 -9.39 -2.81 -19.82
CA TYR A 338 -8.81 -2.53 -18.51
C TYR A 338 -9.16 -1.12 -17.99
N SER A 339 -9.05 -0.10 -18.84
CA SER A 339 -9.25 1.31 -18.45
C SER A 339 -10.72 1.77 -18.46
N SER A 340 -11.65 0.92 -18.91
CA SER A 340 -13.07 1.24 -19.11
C SER A 340 -13.73 1.82 -17.86
N SER A 341 -13.45 1.24 -16.68
CA SER A 341 -13.98 1.75 -15.40
C SER A 341 -13.44 3.15 -15.08
N SER A 342 -12.14 3.38 -15.27
CA SER A 342 -11.51 4.68 -15.05
C SER A 342 -12.05 5.74 -16.01
N ILE A 343 -12.29 5.38 -17.28
CA ILE A 343 -12.85 6.29 -18.29
C ILE A 343 -14.28 6.72 -17.92
N LYS A 344 -15.12 5.78 -17.47
CA LYS A 344 -16.50 6.08 -17.05
C LYS A 344 -16.55 6.99 -15.82
N ASN A 345 -15.58 6.83 -14.92
CA ASN A 345 -15.51 7.59 -13.68
C ASN A 345 -14.72 8.91 -13.80
N LEU A 346 -14.13 9.18 -14.97
CA LEU A 346 -13.32 10.38 -15.23
C LEU A 346 -14.20 11.64 -15.22
N LYS A 347 -14.06 12.47 -14.18
CA LYS A 347 -14.83 13.71 -14.00
C LYS A 347 -14.07 14.92 -14.53
N GLY A 348 -14.07 15.06 -15.86
CA GLY A 348 -13.23 16.05 -16.54
C GLY A 348 -11.81 15.48 -16.76
N GLY A 349 -11.12 16.02 -17.77
CA GLY A 349 -9.86 15.47 -18.24
C GLY A 349 -9.88 15.19 -19.75
N THR A 350 -8.78 14.62 -20.25
CA THR A 350 -8.61 14.31 -21.67
C THR A 350 -8.37 12.81 -21.86
N ILE A 351 -9.14 12.20 -22.76
CA ILE A 351 -8.94 10.84 -23.22
C ILE A 351 -8.34 10.90 -24.62
N ILE A 352 -7.17 10.31 -24.79
CA ILE A 352 -6.51 10.16 -26.08
C ILE A 352 -6.56 8.69 -26.44
N CYS A 353 -7.19 8.33 -27.55
CA CYS A 353 -7.32 6.93 -27.92
C CYS A 353 -6.98 6.67 -29.39
N ASP A 354 -6.60 5.42 -29.67
CA ASP A 354 -6.47 4.98 -31.06
C ASP A 354 -7.81 5.14 -31.80
N SER A 355 -7.73 5.61 -33.04
CA SER A 355 -8.91 5.93 -33.87
C SER A 355 -9.83 4.73 -34.12
N SER A 356 -9.30 3.51 -34.07
CA SER A 356 -10.08 2.27 -34.24
C SER A 356 -10.97 1.93 -33.04
N LEU A 357 -10.76 2.57 -31.89
CA LEU A 357 -11.44 2.23 -30.64
C LEU A 357 -12.80 2.91 -30.50
N SER A 358 -13.75 2.15 -29.95
CA SER A 358 -15.08 2.62 -29.57
C SER A 358 -15.13 2.80 -28.05
N LEU A 359 -15.04 4.04 -27.60
CA LEU A 359 -15.03 4.38 -26.18
C LEU A 359 -16.44 4.32 -25.55
N PRO A 360 -16.55 4.00 -24.24
CA PRO A 360 -17.81 4.18 -23.51
C PRO A 360 -18.20 5.67 -23.43
N GLU A 361 -19.48 5.95 -23.18
CA GLU A 361 -19.96 7.32 -22.95
C GLU A 361 -19.25 7.97 -21.77
N THR A 362 -18.82 9.22 -21.95
CA THR A 362 -18.08 10.00 -20.97
C THR A 362 -18.27 11.49 -21.22
N SER A 363 -18.23 12.30 -20.16
CA SER A 363 -18.26 13.76 -20.24
C SER A 363 -16.88 14.38 -20.54
N SER A 364 -15.83 13.56 -20.60
CA SER A 364 -14.44 14.02 -20.77
C SER A 364 -14.12 14.33 -22.23
N LYS A 365 -13.10 15.17 -22.47
CA LYS A 365 -12.66 15.53 -23.83
C LYS A 365 -12.03 14.30 -24.50
N ILE A 366 -12.52 13.92 -25.68
CA ILE A 366 -11.98 12.78 -26.44
C ILE A 366 -11.15 13.30 -27.62
N ILE A 367 -9.95 12.73 -27.80
CA ILE A 367 -9.06 12.95 -28.94
C ILE A 367 -8.76 11.59 -29.54
N LYS A 368 -9.17 11.39 -30.80
CA LYS A 368 -8.87 10.17 -31.56
C LYS A 368 -7.70 10.43 -32.51
N HIS A 369 -6.75 9.50 -32.56
CA HIS A 369 -5.63 9.55 -33.51
C HIS A 369 -5.23 8.14 -33.92
N ASP A 370 -4.71 7.96 -35.13
CA ASP A 370 -4.25 6.65 -35.60
C ASP A 370 -2.82 6.37 -35.10
N PHE A 371 -2.69 5.54 -34.08
CA PHE A 371 -1.39 5.19 -33.50
C PHE A 371 -0.82 3.89 -34.08
N ARG A 372 -1.63 3.10 -34.77
CA ARG A 372 -1.30 1.70 -35.10
C ARG A 372 -0.88 1.51 -36.54
N ASN A 373 -1.51 2.18 -37.51
CA ASN A 373 -1.28 1.86 -38.92
C ASN A 373 0.15 2.23 -39.37
N LYS A 374 0.73 3.32 -38.85
CA LYS A 374 2.05 3.79 -39.27
C LYS A 374 3.23 3.05 -38.64
N ILE A 375 3.09 2.63 -37.38
CA ILE A 375 4.20 2.15 -36.54
C ILE A 375 3.97 0.72 -36.02
N SER A 376 2.83 0.09 -36.35
CA SER A 376 2.34 -1.18 -35.79
C SER A 376 2.06 -1.09 -34.29
N GLY A 377 1.40 -2.11 -33.72
CA GLY A 377 1.12 -2.17 -32.29
C GLY A 377 2.37 -2.02 -31.40
N LYS A 378 3.55 -2.46 -31.86
CA LYS A 378 4.80 -2.41 -31.07
C LYS A 378 5.31 -1.00 -30.75
N GLY A 379 4.85 0.03 -31.44
CA GLY A 379 5.21 1.42 -31.14
C GLY A 379 4.01 2.36 -30.98
N ALA A 380 2.78 1.83 -30.95
CA ALA A 380 1.57 2.64 -30.77
C ALA A 380 1.60 3.41 -29.44
N SER A 381 1.99 2.75 -28.35
CA SER A 381 2.13 3.38 -27.03
C SER A 381 3.15 4.53 -27.04
N LEU A 382 4.29 4.32 -27.70
CA LEU A 382 5.32 5.35 -27.82
C LEU A 382 4.83 6.54 -28.65
N TYR A 383 4.23 6.27 -29.80
CA TYR A 383 3.70 7.31 -30.68
C TYR A 383 2.61 8.14 -29.98
N SER A 384 1.74 7.49 -29.20
CA SER A 384 0.71 8.19 -28.44
C SER A 384 1.28 9.20 -27.43
N LEU A 385 2.43 8.91 -26.83
CA LEU A 385 3.11 9.83 -25.91
C LEU A 385 3.81 10.97 -26.65
N PHE A 386 4.43 10.71 -27.81
CA PHE A 386 4.96 11.77 -28.68
C PHE A 386 3.84 12.73 -29.12
N TYR A 387 2.71 12.17 -29.57
CA TYR A 387 1.52 12.94 -29.93
C TYR A 387 1.02 13.77 -28.74
N TYR A 388 0.91 13.16 -27.56
CA TYR A 388 0.46 13.86 -26.35
C TYR A 388 1.40 15.01 -25.96
N VAL A 389 2.72 14.80 -25.96
CA VAL A 389 3.70 15.86 -25.64
C VAL A 389 3.61 16.99 -26.65
N ASN A 390 3.49 16.67 -27.96
CA ASN A 390 3.32 17.68 -28.98
C ASN A 390 2.01 18.47 -28.84
N TYR A 391 0.91 17.79 -28.53
CA TYR A 391 -0.41 18.40 -28.37
C TYR A 391 -0.52 19.26 -27.10
N SER A 392 -0.03 18.75 -25.96
CA SER A 392 -0.16 19.41 -24.65
C SER A 392 0.90 20.45 -24.37
N LYS A 393 2.07 20.36 -25.04
CA LYS A 393 3.26 21.18 -24.74
C LYS A 393 3.66 21.13 -23.26
N ILE A 394 3.43 19.98 -22.62
CA ILE A 394 3.67 19.75 -21.20
C ILE A 394 5.15 19.87 -20.83
N PHE A 395 6.04 19.53 -21.77
CA PHE A 395 7.47 19.85 -21.77
C PHE A 395 7.98 19.82 -23.22
N PRO A 396 9.22 20.33 -23.49
CA PRO A 396 9.79 20.34 -24.84
C PRO A 396 9.92 18.92 -25.42
N ILE A 397 9.51 18.74 -26.68
CA ILE A 397 9.51 17.42 -27.34
C ILE A 397 10.92 16.85 -27.52
N GLU A 398 11.91 17.74 -27.57
CA GLU A 398 13.34 17.46 -27.64
C GLU A 398 13.79 16.55 -26.47
N ALA A 399 13.24 16.76 -25.27
CA ALA A 399 13.51 15.91 -24.11
C ALA A 399 13.10 14.45 -24.35
N LEU A 400 11.95 14.23 -25.01
CA LEU A 400 11.46 12.90 -25.33
C LEU A 400 12.25 12.26 -26.49
N ILE A 401 12.64 13.07 -27.48
CA ILE A 401 13.51 12.65 -28.58
C ILE A 401 14.87 12.16 -28.05
N GLU A 402 15.50 12.90 -27.15
CA GLU A 402 16.80 12.53 -26.57
C GLU A 402 16.69 11.30 -25.68
N SER A 403 15.66 11.24 -24.83
CA SER A 403 15.41 10.03 -24.03
C SER A 403 15.22 8.81 -24.92
N PHE A 404 14.53 8.94 -26.07
CA PHE A 404 14.35 7.87 -27.03
C PHE A 404 15.67 7.44 -27.67
N LYS A 405 16.50 8.37 -28.14
CA LYS A 405 17.80 8.08 -28.79
C LYS A 405 18.76 7.29 -27.89
N GLY A 406 18.69 7.47 -26.57
CA GLY A 406 19.54 6.76 -25.61
C GLY A 406 19.22 5.27 -25.43
N GLU A 407 18.12 4.77 -26.00
CA GLU A 407 17.62 3.42 -25.75
C GLU A 407 17.98 2.40 -26.83
N LYS A 408 18.14 1.12 -26.43
CA LYS A 408 18.52 0.03 -27.35
C LYS A 408 17.51 -0.21 -28.47
N TYR A 409 16.22 0.03 -28.23
CA TYR A 409 15.16 -0.19 -29.22
C TYR A 409 14.93 1.00 -30.16
N SER A 410 15.63 2.14 -29.95
CA SER A 410 15.60 3.27 -30.89
C SER A 410 16.06 2.89 -32.30
N SER A 411 16.92 1.86 -32.40
CA SER A 411 17.35 1.24 -33.66
C SER A 411 16.21 0.56 -34.45
N LYS A 412 15.06 0.28 -33.83
CA LYS A 412 13.96 -0.49 -34.43
C LYS A 412 12.76 0.36 -34.84
N ILE A 413 12.68 1.60 -34.36
CA ILE A 413 11.56 2.51 -34.64
C ILE A 413 12.14 3.78 -35.24
N ASP A 414 11.68 4.12 -36.45
CA ASP A 414 12.05 5.36 -37.10
C ASP A 414 11.39 6.55 -36.39
N ILE A 415 12.22 7.44 -35.86
CA ILE A 415 11.76 8.61 -35.10
C ILE A 415 10.97 9.59 -35.96
N SER A 416 11.22 9.65 -37.27
CA SER A 416 10.48 10.54 -38.17
C SER A 416 8.99 10.24 -38.15
N LYS A 417 8.64 8.94 -38.11
CA LYS A 417 7.24 8.47 -38.00
C LYS A 417 6.58 8.90 -36.70
N LEU A 418 7.33 9.03 -35.61
CA LEU A 418 6.81 9.46 -34.31
C LEU A 418 6.53 10.97 -34.25
N LEU A 419 7.04 11.74 -35.21
CA LEU A 419 6.92 13.20 -35.29
C LEU A 419 5.92 13.68 -36.35
N GLU A 420 5.26 12.75 -37.05
CA GLU A 420 4.17 13.06 -37.99
C GLU A 420 2.85 13.17 -37.22
N PHE A 421 2.48 14.38 -36.78
CA PHE A 421 1.26 14.61 -35.98
C PHE A 421 0.01 14.87 -36.80
#